data_AF-A0A7Y5V600-F1
#
_entry.id   AF-A0A7Y5V600-F1
#
_cell.length_a   1.000
_cell.length_b   1.000
_cell.length_c   1.000
_cell.angle_alpha   90.00
_cell.angle_beta   90.00
_cell.angle_gamma   90.00
#
_symmetry.space_group_name_H-M   'P 1'
#
loop_
_entity.id
_entity.type
_entity.pdbx_description
1 polymer ?
#
loop_
_entity_poly.entity_id
_entity_poly.type
_entity_poly.pdbx_seq_one_letter_code
_entity_poly.pdbx_strand_id
1 'polypeptide(L)'
;AAAAASPVDSLCGQIWTVGAEPDLMVDLELESGVRVRLEGELSKALIPLAGVRVCAATEPSTKRIRTVRGFIVTSVGGEPALDGVLVARDSAYFLRTTADGREVPLARILGPMQQEIGKRLWVVVDDSGRVKVAGPIP
;
A
#
# COMPACT_ATOMS: atom_id res chain seq x y z
N ALA A 1 -23.45 3.22 16.98
CA ALA A 1 -23.61 3.88 15.68
C ALA A 1 -22.25 3.86 14.99
N ALA A 2 -22.09 3.03 13.95
CA ALA A 2 -20.87 3.04 13.16
C ALA A 2 -20.92 4.27 12.25
N ALA A 3 -19.99 5.21 12.42
CA ALA A 3 -19.83 6.31 11.50
C ALA A 3 -19.45 5.70 10.14
N ALA A 4 -20.38 5.73 9.19
CA ALA A 4 -20.05 5.52 7.80
C ALA A 4 -19.12 6.67 7.41
N ALA A 5 -17.82 6.38 7.32
CA ALA A 5 -16.85 7.32 6.79
C ALA A 5 -17.38 7.83 5.46
N SER A 6 -17.44 9.16 5.29
CA SER A 6 -17.74 9.78 4.00
C SER A 6 -16.90 9.10 2.92
N PRO A 7 -17.41 8.87 1.69
CA PRO A 7 -16.63 8.25 0.64
C PRO A 7 -15.41 9.13 0.41
N VAL A 8 -14.26 8.69 0.94
CA VAL A 8 -12.99 9.31 0.62
C VAL A 8 -12.79 8.95 -0.84
N ASP A 9 -12.65 9.97 -1.69
CA ASP A 9 -12.40 9.75 -3.12
C ASP A 9 -11.14 8.90 -3.23
N SER A 10 -11.37 7.63 -3.48
CA SER A 10 -10.34 6.60 -3.52
C SER A 10 -9.95 6.44 -4.96
N LEU A 11 -8.73 6.84 -5.28
CA LEU A 11 -8.16 6.70 -6.61
C LEU A 11 -7.27 5.47 -6.61
N CYS A 12 -7.53 4.53 -7.52
CA CYS A 12 -6.70 3.33 -7.67
C CYS A 12 -5.88 3.40 -8.96
N GLY A 13 -4.62 3.00 -8.88
CA GLY A 13 -3.72 3.04 -10.03
C GLY A 13 -2.27 2.69 -9.75
N GLN A 14 -1.50 2.80 -10.84
CA GLN A 14 -0.04 2.80 -10.98
C GLN A 14 0.71 3.88 -10.20
N ILE A 15 1.56 3.60 -9.21
CA ILE A 15 2.49 4.63 -8.72
C ILE A 15 3.62 4.87 -9.71
N TRP A 16 3.86 6.14 -10.02
CA TRP A 16 4.99 6.64 -10.80
C TRP A 16 5.73 7.71 -10.01
N THR A 17 7.05 7.61 -9.94
CA THR A 17 7.90 8.66 -9.38
C THR A 17 8.61 9.40 -10.50
N VAL A 18 8.50 10.73 -10.50
CA VAL A 18 9.06 11.61 -11.54
C VAL A 18 9.99 12.61 -10.88
N GLY A 19 11.12 12.89 -11.53
CA GLY A 19 12.13 13.82 -11.04
C GLY A 19 13.37 13.10 -10.51
N ALA A 20 14.18 13.84 -9.76
CA ALA A 20 15.37 13.35 -9.07
C ALA A 20 15.40 13.92 -7.66
N GLU A 21 16.11 13.28 -6.75
CA GLU A 21 16.25 13.80 -5.38
C GLU A 21 16.88 15.21 -5.37
N PRO A 22 16.42 16.11 -4.49
CA PRO A 22 15.37 15.92 -3.47
C PRO A 22 13.93 16.15 -3.98
N ASP A 23 13.75 16.55 -5.24
CA ASP A 23 12.48 16.98 -5.83
C ASP A 23 11.70 15.84 -6.50
N LEU A 24 11.59 14.70 -5.80
CA LEU A 24 10.80 13.57 -6.28
C LEU A 24 9.30 13.87 -6.14
N MET A 25 8.57 13.64 -7.23
CA MET A 25 7.14 13.84 -7.33
C MET A 25 6.44 12.51 -7.55
N VAL A 26 5.26 12.32 -6.96
CA VAL A 26 4.49 11.07 -7.07
C VAL A 26 3.25 11.31 -7.92
N ASP A 27 3.13 10.57 -9.00
CA ASP A 27 1.93 10.50 -9.84
C ASP A 27 1.26 9.14 -9.68
N LEU A 28 -0.07 9.13 -9.68
CA LEU A 28 -0.91 7.94 -9.76
C LEU A 28 -1.50 7.85 -11.17
N GLU A 29 -1.12 6.83 -11.91
CA GLU A 29 -1.67 6.52 -13.23
C GLU A 29 -2.89 5.61 -13.08
N LEU A 30 -4.06 6.14 -13.38
CA LEU A 30 -5.32 5.40 -13.32
C LEU A 30 -5.43 4.41 -14.49
N GLU A 31 -6.38 3.47 -14.40
CA GLU A 31 -6.70 2.53 -15.50
C GLU A 31 -6.98 3.23 -16.84
N SER A 32 -7.52 4.46 -16.79
CA SER A 32 -7.80 5.27 -17.97
C SER A 32 -6.54 5.86 -18.64
N GLY A 33 -5.35 5.65 -18.08
CA GLY A 33 -4.10 6.29 -18.48
C GLY A 33 -3.94 7.74 -18.00
N VAL A 34 -4.93 8.28 -17.29
CA VAL A 34 -4.85 9.62 -16.69
C VAL A 34 -3.90 9.57 -15.50
N ARG A 35 -2.95 10.52 -15.44
CA ARG A 35 -2.07 10.72 -14.29
C ARG A 35 -2.60 11.81 -13.37
N VAL A 36 -2.62 11.50 -12.07
CA VAL A 36 -3.00 12.40 -10.98
C VAL A 36 -1.80 12.58 -10.06
N ARG A 37 -1.37 13.83 -9.85
CA ARG A 37 -0.30 14.16 -8.90
C ARG A 37 -0.79 13.96 -7.48
N LEU A 38 -0.01 13.21 -6.70
CA LEU A 38 -0.22 12.99 -5.29
C LEU A 38 0.71 13.88 -4.46
N GLU A 39 0.16 14.59 -3.48
CA GLU A 39 0.89 15.50 -2.60
C GLU A 39 0.54 15.30 -1.12
N GLY A 40 1.22 16.05 -0.25
CA GLY A 40 1.11 15.95 1.20
C GLY A 40 2.17 15.03 1.82
N GLU A 41 2.24 14.99 3.15
CA GLU A 41 3.31 14.25 3.85
C GLU A 41 3.32 12.74 3.52
N LEU A 42 2.13 12.15 3.33
CA LEU A 42 2.02 10.73 2.99
C LEU A 42 2.45 10.39 1.56
N SER A 43 2.56 11.38 0.66
CA SER A 43 3.04 11.08 -0.71
C SER A 43 4.49 10.62 -0.71
N LYS A 44 5.31 11.06 0.25
CA LYS A 44 6.71 10.62 0.40
C LYS A 44 6.82 9.11 0.66
N ALA A 45 5.86 8.53 1.38
CA ALA A 45 5.81 7.08 1.64
C ALA A 45 5.47 6.25 0.38
N LEU A 46 4.96 6.88 -0.68
CA LEU A 46 4.68 6.24 -1.97
C LEU A 46 5.89 6.21 -2.90
N ILE A 47 6.92 7.02 -2.67
CA ILE A 47 8.14 7.05 -3.48
C ILE A 47 8.79 5.65 -3.64
N PRO A 48 9.03 4.87 -2.56
CA PRO A 48 9.61 3.54 -2.70
C PRO A 48 8.68 2.52 -3.38
N LEU A 49 7.43 2.90 -3.68
CA LEU A 49 6.41 2.06 -4.30
C LEU A 49 6.26 2.33 -5.80
N ALA A 50 7.26 2.94 -6.46
CA ALA A 50 7.25 3.10 -7.91
C ALA A 50 6.98 1.76 -8.64
N GLY A 51 5.99 1.75 -9.53
CA GLY A 51 5.54 0.55 -10.25
C GLY A 51 4.54 -0.32 -9.48
N VAL A 52 4.24 -0.02 -8.22
CA VAL A 52 3.24 -0.74 -7.40
C VAL A 52 1.86 -0.13 -7.62
N ARG A 53 0.82 -0.99 -7.62
CA ARG A 53 -0.57 -0.55 -7.68
C ARG A 53 -1.10 -0.29 -6.28
N VAL A 54 -1.74 0.86 -6.11
CA VAL A 54 -2.32 1.28 -4.83
C VAL A 54 -3.73 1.80 -5.02
N CYS A 55 -4.52 1.82 -3.96
CA CYS A 55 -5.70 2.68 -3.83
C CYS A 55 -5.38 3.77 -2.80
N ALA A 56 -5.33 5.03 -3.25
CA ALA A 56 -5.07 6.19 -2.44
C ALA A 56 -6.37 6.89 -2.05
N ALA A 57 -6.57 7.02 -0.74
CA ALA A 57 -7.59 7.86 -0.15
C ALA A 57 -7.14 9.33 -0.24
N THR A 58 -7.90 10.15 -0.97
CA THR A 58 -7.54 11.56 -1.23
C THR A 58 -8.57 12.54 -0.69
N GLU A 59 -8.14 13.78 -0.47
CA GLU A 59 -9.11 14.86 -0.25
C GLU A 59 -10.03 15.05 -1.46
N PRO A 60 -11.33 15.27 -1.25
CA PRO A 60 -12.26 15.58 -2.33
C PRO A 60 -11.79 16.78 -3.12
N SER A 61 -11.64 16.61 -4.43
CA SER A 61 -11.21 17.68 -5.34
C SER A 61 -11.52 17.27 -6.78
N THR A 62 -11.54 18.24 -7.68
CA THR A 62 -11.70 18.02 -9.13
C THR A 62 -10.42 18.26 -9.90
N LYS A 63 -9.36 18.74 -9.23
CA LYS A 63 -8.06 19.06 -9.85
C LYS A 63 -7.30 17.80 -10.30
N ARG A 64 -6.17 17.94 -10.98
CA ARG A 64 -5.25 16.81 -11.23
C ARG A 64 -4.18 16.62 -10.14
N ILE A 65 -4.26 17.42 -9.08
CA ILE A 65 -3.42 17.32 -7.89
C ILE A 65 -4.34 16.96 -6.72
N ARG A 66 -3.92 15.99 -5.91
CA ARG A 66 -4.68 15.42 -4.79
C ARG A 66 -3.78 15.25 -3.56
N THR A 67 -4.22 15.79 -2.43
CA THR A 67 -3.60 15.51 -1.13
C THR A 67 -3.94 14.09 -0.69
N VAL A 68 -2.93 13.28 -0.40
CA VAL A 68 -3.11 11.90 0.07
C VAL A 68 -3.35 11.90 1.58
N ARG A 69 -4.42 11.21 2.00
CA ARG A 69 -4.79 11.00 3.41
C ARG A 69 -4.54 9.57 3.89
N GLY A 70 -4.41 8.64 2.96
CA GLY A 70 -4.05 7.26 3.21
C GLY A 70 -3.90 6.51 1.89
N PHE A 71 -3.37 5.30 1.94
CA PHE A 71 -3.35 4.42 0.78
C PHE A 71 -3.30 2.97 1.25
N ILE A 72 -3.61 2.04 0.35
CA ILE A 72 -3.36 0.61 0.51
C ILE A 72 -2.68 0.08 -0.76
N VAL A 73 -1.70 -0.81 -0.60
CA VAL A 73 -1.13 -1.55 -1.72
C VAL A 73 -2.09 -2.65 -2.14
N THR A 74 -2.34 -2.80 -3.45
CA THR A 74 -3.29 -3.77 -3.99
C THR A 74 -2.64 -4.79 -4.92
N SER A 75 -1.59 -4.41 -5.64
CA SER A 75 -0.79 -5.38 -6.41
C SER A 75 0.64 -4.92 -6.66
N VAL A 76 1.55 -5.88 -6.81
CA VAL A 76 2.97 -5.68 -7.10
C VAL A 76 3.37 -6.58 -8.26
N GLY A 77 3.93 -6.02 -9.33
CA GLY A 77 4.31 -6.81 -10.51
C GLY A 77 3.14 -7.54 -11.18
N GLY A 78 1.91 -7.01 -11.04
CA GLY A 78 0.69 -7.64 -11.54
C GLY A 78 0.10 -8.72 -10.62
N GLU A 79 0.78 -9.09 -9.54
CA GLU A 79 0.28 -10.07 -8.57
C GLU A 79 -0.50 -9.38 -7.44
N PRO A 80 -1.65 -9.92 -7.00
CA PRO A 80 -2.37 -9.41 -5.84
C PRO A 80 -1.46 -9.37 -4.60
N ALA A 81 -1.52 -8.23 -3.90
CA ALA A 81 -0.77 -8.03 -2.67
C ALA A 81 -1.72 -7.81 -1.50
N LEU A 82 -1.33 -8.31 -0.33
CA LEU A 82 -1.96 -7.98 0.94
C LEU A 82 -1.18 -6.85 1.59
N ASP A 83 -1.88 -5.85 2.11
CA ASP A 83 -1.33 -4.72 2.85
C ASP A 83 -1.79 -4.82 4.31
N GLY A 84 -0.84 -4.79 5.25
CA GLY A 84 -1.18 -4.86 6.66
C GLY A 84 0.02 -4.78 7.59
N VAL A 85 -0.25 -4.96 8.88
CA VAL A 85 0.77 -5.00 9.92
C VAL A 85 1.18 -6.45 10.15
N LEU A 86 2.49 -6.73 10.14
CA LEU A 86 3.00 -8.05 10.47
C LEU A 86 2.91 -8.29 11.98
N VAL A 87 2.24 -9.37 12.35
CA VAL A 87 2.02 -9.79 13.74
C VAL A 87 2.65 -11.15 13.95
N ALA A 88 3.36 -11.31 15.06
CA ALA A 88 3.81 -12.61 15.54
C ALA A 88 3.01 -12.97 16.80
N ARG A 89 2.45 -14.18 16.83
CA ARG A 89 1.78 -14.74 18.01
C ARG A 89 2.26 -16.17 18.19
N ASP A 90 2.80 -16.46 19.37
CA ASP A 90 3.44 -17.74 19.68
C ASP A 90 4.53 -18.07 18.64
N SER A 91 4.31 -19.13 17.85
CA SER A 91 5.21 -19.58 16.77
C SER A 91 4.65 -19.32 15.37
N ALA A 92 3.60 -18.51 15.24
CA ALA A 92 2.92 -18.22 13.98
C ALA A 92 2.99 -16.73 13.59
N TYR A 93 2.91 -16.47 12.29
CA TYR A 93 2.93 -15.14 11.71
C TYR A 93 1.60 -14.86 11.02
N PHE A 94 1.12 -13.63 11.19
CA PHE A 94 -0.12 -13.15 10.61
C PHE A 94 0.11 -11.78 9.99
N LEU A 95 -0.58 -11.48 8.90
CA LEU A 95 -0.72 -10.12 8.44
C LEU A 95 -2.10 -9.62 8.86
N ARG A 96 -2.13 -8.61 9.75
CA ARG A 96 -3.36 -7.91 10.09
C ARG A 96 -3.63 -6.84 9.03
N THR A 97 -4.56 -7.11 8.12
CA THR A 97 -4.83 -6.31 6.93
C THR A 97 -5.29 -4.89 7.26
N THR A 98 -4.81 -3.91 6.50
CA THR A 98 -5.20 -2.50 6.65
C THR A 98 -6.65 -2.26 6.21
N ALA A 99 -7.12 -3.01 5.21
CA ALA A 99 -8.42 -2.80 4.59
C ALA A 99 -9.61 -3.12 5.54
N ASP A 100 -9.52 -4.20 6.30
CA ASP A 100 -10.63 -4.72 7.11
C ASP A 100 -10.20 -5.24 8.50
N GLY A 101 -8.92 -5.12 8.86
CA GLY A 101 -8.39 -5.51 10.17
C GLY A 101 -8.33 -7.02 10.39
N ARG A 102 -8.56 -7.84 9.36
CA ARG A 102 -8.54 -9.30 9.47
C ARG A 102 -7.10 -9.82 9.58
N GLU A 103 -6.90 -10.86 10.38
CA GLU A 103 -5.62 -11.53 10.49
C GLU A 103 -5.55 -12.66 9.45
N VAL A 104 -4.68 -12.50 8.45
CA VAL A 104 -4.39 -13.52 7.45
C VAL A 104 -3.15 -14.31 7.89
N PRO A 105 -3.25 -15.65 8.08
CA PRO A 105 -2.10 -16.44 8.46
C PRO A 105 -1.07 -16.50 7.33
N LEU A 106 0.21 -16.36 7.66
CA LEU A 106 1.34 -16.53 6.74
C LEU A 106 2.01 -17.86 7.03
N ALA A 107 1.95 -18.79 6.08
CA ALA A 107 2.49 -20.15 6.24
C ALA A 107 4.02 -20.12 6.43
N ARG A 108 4.70 -19.17 5.79
CA ARG A 108 6.13 -18.92 5.94
C ARG A 108 6.44 -17.47 5.56
N ILE A 109 7.22 -16.79 6.40
CA ILE A 109 7.79 -15.48 6.10
C ILE A 109 9.25 -15.59 5.65
N LEU A 110 9.74 -14.57 4.96
CA LEU A 110 11.14 -14.44 4.59
C LEU A 110 11.96 -13.99 5.81
N GLY A 111 13.22 -14.44 5.92
CA GLY A 111 14.09 -14.12 7.06
C GLY A 111 14.14 -12.62 7.44
N PRO A 112 14.34 -11.70 6.47
CA PRO A 112 14.35 -10.27 6.74
C PRO A 112 13.05 -9.72 7.33
N MET A 113 11.88 -10.35 7.08
CA MET A 113 10.59 -9.86 7.58
C MET A 113 10.47 -9.96 9.11
N GLN A 114 11.29 -10.78 9.78
CA GLN A 114 11.29 -10.84 11.24
C GLN A 114 11.63 -9.49 11.90
N GLN A 115 12.41 -8.65 11.21
CA GLN A 115 12.76 -7.29 11.67
C GLN A 115 11.61 -6.29 11.47
N GLU A 116 10.55 -6.71 10.76
CA GLU A 116 9.39 -5.89 10.41
C GLU A 116 8.14 -6.26 11.24
N ILE A 117 8.28 -7.10 12.28
CA ILE A 117 7.18 -7.41 13.19
C ILE A 117 6.71 -6.10 13.87
N GLY A 118 5.40 -5.90 13.88
CA GLY A 118 4.75 -4.68 14.38
C GLY A 118 4.70 -3.53 13.38
N LYS A 119 5.37 -3.65 12.22
CA LYS A 119 5.38 -2.63 11.17
C LYS A 119 4.40 -2.98 10.05
N ARG A 120 4.03 -1.97 9.28
CA ARG A 120 3.19 -2.10 8.10
C ARG A 120 4.03 -2.49 6.89
N LEU A 121 3.54 -3.45 6.12
CA LEU A 121 4.20 -3.95 4.93
C LEU A 121 3.17 -4.49 3.94
N TRP A 122 3.59 -4.62 2.69
CA TRP A 122 2.84 -5.39 1.70
C TRP A 122 3.50 -6.76 1.51
N VAL A 123 2.70 -7.77 1.21
CA VAL A 123 3.16 -9.12 0.86
C VAL A 123 2.44 -9.64 -0.37
N VAL A 124 3.16 -10.35 -1.22
CA VAL A 124 2.58 -11.26 -2.22
C VAL A 124 2.77 -12.67 -1.70
N VAL A 125 1.69 -13.45 -1.68
CA VAL A 125 1.70 -14.85 -1.25
C VAL A 125 1.40 -15.78 -2.42
N ASP A 126 1.90 -17.01 -2.35
CA ASP A 126 1.44 -18.08 -3.23
C ASP A 126 0.12 -18.68 -2.74
N ASP A 127 -0.43 -19.63 -3.50
CA ASP A 127 -1.69 -20.32 -3.18
C ASP A 127 -1.64 -21.10 -1.84
N SER A 128 -0.44 -21.36 -1.31
CA SER A 128 -0.23 -22.02 -0.02
C SER A 128 -0.06 -21.03 1.14
N GLY A 129 -0.13 -19.72 0.87
CA GLY A 129 0.06 -18.67 1.87
C GLY A 129 1.53 -18.43 2.24
N ARG A 130 2.49 -18.90 1.44
CA ARG A 130 3.92 -18.58 1.64
C ARG A 130 4.24 -17.24 1.00
N VAL A 131 5.00 -16.40 1.70
CA VAL A 131 5.41 -15.10 1.17
C VAL A 131 6.44 -15.29 0.06
N LYS A 132 6.12 -14.80 -1.15
CA LYS A 132 7.01 -14.77 -2.31
C LYS A 132 7.90 -13.53 -2.29
N VAL A 133 7.28 -12.38 -2.03
CA VAL A 133 7.95 -11.08 -1.96
C VAL A 133 7.20 -10.20 -0.97
N ALA A 134 7.92 -9.32 -0.30
CA ALA A 134 7.38 -8.36 0.63
C ALA A 134 8.23 -7.09 0.62
N GLY A 135 7.63 -5.98 1.02
CA GLY A 135 8.34 -4.71 1.19
C GLY A 135 7.71 -3.86 2.30
N PRO A 136 8.52 -3.08 3.02
CA PRO A 136 8.02 -2.21 4.07
C PRO A 136 7.17 -1.09 3.49
N ILE A 137 6.22 -0.60 4.29
CA ILE A 137 5.49 0.63 4.04
C ILE A 137 5.91 1.62 5.14
N PRO A 138 6.60 2.73 4.79
CA PRO A 138 7.08 3.73 5.74
C PRO A 138 5.97 4.37 6.60
#